data_AF-A0A9D2E4I2-F1
#
_entry.id   AF-A0A9D2E4I2-F1
#
_cell.length_a   1.000
_cell.length_b   1.000
_cell.length_c   1.000
_cell.angle_alpha   90.00
_cell.angle_beta   90.00
_cell.angle_gamma   90.00
#
_symmetry.space_group_name_H-M   'P 1'
#
loop_
_entity.id
_entity.type
_entity.pdbx_description
1 polymer ?
#
loop_
_entity_poly.entity_id
_entity_poly.type
_entity_poly.pdbx_seq_one_letter_code
_entity_poly.pdbx_strand_id
1 'polypeptide(L)'
;MIEKSALFCLGALGYGCIELAWRGRTHWTMLLAGGVCMLALWALNERLARWPLLARCAAGALVITGVELAFGLVCNLLLGWRVWDYSLLWGNLWGQICPLYSSLWFLLCIPIFGSLSLCRARLGAPAPGGGQEG
;
A
#
# COMPACT_ATOMS: atom_id res chain seq x y z
N MET A 1 7.95 12.40 14.06
CA MET A 1 7.76 12.97 12.70
C MET A 1 8.72 12.35 11.69
N ILE A 2 10.02 12.28 11.98
CA ILE A 2 11.06 11.74 11.08
C ILE A 2 10.77 10.31 10.59
N GLU A 3 10.27 9.43 11.46
CA GLU A 3 9.94 8.04 11.11
C GLU A 3 8.86 7.92 10.03
N LYS A 4 7.79 8.71 10.10
CA LYS A 4 6.72 8.71 9.10
C LYS A 4 7.20 9.25 7.76
N SER A 5 8.03 10.29 7.77
CA SER A 5 8.64 10.81 6.54
C SER A 5 9.55 9.78 5.88
N ALA A 6 10.35 9.04 6.65
CA ALA A 6 11.18 7.95 6.12
C ALA A 6 10.34 6.82 5.51
N LEU A 7 9.27 6.39 6.18
CA LEU A 7 8.33 5.39 5.67
C LEU A 7 7.65 5.86 4.38
N PHE A 8 7.23 7.12 4.31
CA PHE A 8 6.67 7.71 3.11
C PHE A 8 7.67 7.67 1.95
N CYS A 9 8.91 8.12 2.17
CA CYS A 9 9.96 8.09 1.14
C CYS A 9 10.27 6.66 0.68
N LEU A 10 10.34 5.71 1.62
CA LEU A 10 10.54 4.29 1.31
C LEU A 10 9.41 3.75 0.43
N GLY A 11 8.16 4.07 0.78
CA GLY A 11 6.99 3.70 -0.03
C GLY A 11 6.99 4.34 -1.40
N ALA A 12 7.29 5.63 -1.49
CA ALA A 12 7.29 6.39 -2.73
C ALA A 12 8.36 5.87 -3.70
N LEU A 13 9.59 5.68 -3.21
CA LEU A 13 10.69 5.14 -4.01
C LEU A 13 10.47 3.67 -4.34
N GLY A 14 10.02 2.87 -3.38
CA GLY A 14 9.73 1.45 -3.58
C GLY A 14 8.67 1.21 -4.65
N TYR A 15 7.55 1.93 -4.57
CA TYR A 15 6.50 1.87 -5.59
C TYR A 15 7.02 2.35 -6.95
N GLY A 16 7.74 3.48 -6.98
CA GLY A 16 8.34 4.00 -8.21
C GLY A 16 9.28 3.00 -8.88
N CYS A 17 10.12 2.29 -8.11
CA CYS A 17 10.99 1.23 -8.62
C CYS A 17 10.20 0.05 -9.18
N ILE A 18 9.14 -0.39 -8.49
CA ILE A 18 8.26 -1.47 -8.98
C ILE A 18 7.60 -1.05 -10.29
N GLU A 19 7.10 0.18 -10.38
CA GLU A 19 6.45 0.69 -11.58
C GLU A 19 7.42 0.83 -12.75
N LEU A 20 8.64 1.31 -12.51
CA LEU A 20 9.71 1.36 -13.50
C LEU A 20 10.09 -0.04 -14.00
N ALA A 21 10.20 -1.02 -13.10
CA ALA A 21 10.51 -2.40 -13.47
C ALA A 21 9.37 -3.05 -14.29
N TRP A 22 8.10 -2.74 -13.97
CA TRP A 22 6.94 -3.37 -14.61
C TRP A 22 6.50 -2.70 -15.92
N ARG A 23 6.59 -1.36 -16.00
CA ARG A 23 6.01 -0.56 -17.10
C ARG A 23 7.03 0.31 -17.83
N GLY A 24 8.26 0.43 -17.32
CA GLY A 24 9.32 1.27 -17.89
C GLY A 24 9.13 2.78 -17.71
N ARG A 25 8.05 3.22 -17.03
CA ARG A 25 7.75 4.62 -16.75
C ARG A 25 7.01 4.77 -15.43
N THR A 26 7.23 5.89 -14.74
CA THR A 26 6.48 6.27 -13.54
C THR A 26 6.00 7.70 -13.64
N HIS A 27 4.84 8.00 -13.07
CA HIS A 27 4.33 9.36 -12.96
C HIS A 27 4.51 9.86 -11.52
N TRP A 28 4.79 11.15 -11.32
CA TRP A 28 5.07 11.69 -9.98
C TRP A 28 3.93 11.45 -8.97
N THR A 29 2.67 11.38 -9.44
CA THR A 29 1.52 11.01 -8.60
C THR A 29 1.57 9.58 -8.08
N MET A 30 2.26 8.68 -8.79
CA MET A 30 2.42 7.28 -8.39
C MET A 30 3.42 7.13 -7.25
N LEU A 31 4.45 7.99 -7.21
CA LEU A 31 5.34 8.10 -6.05
C LEU A 31 4.54 8.55 -4.81
N LEU A 32 3.63 9.51 -4.97
CA LEU A 32 2.74 9.93 -3.88
C LEU A 32 1.82 8.79 -3.44
N ALA A 33 1.21 8.05 -4.38
CA ALA A 33 0.38 6.89 -4.07
C ALA A 33 1.17 5.83 -3.28
N GLY A 34 2.39 5.50 -3.71
CA GLY A 34 3.28 4.57 -3.02
C GLY A 34 3.61 5.00 -1.58
N GLY A 35 3.91 6.28 -1.38
CA GLY A 35 4.17 6.83 -0.04
C GLY A 35 2.93 6.77 0.86
N VAL A 36 1.75 7.12 0.34
CA VAL A 36 0.48 7.02 1.07
C VAL A 36 0.16 5.57 1.43
N CYS A 37 0.33 4.64 0.48
CA CYS A 37 0.15 3.21 0.71
C CYS A 37 1.05 2.71 1.84
N MET A 38 2.34 3.05 1.84
CA MET A 38 3.27 2.61 2.89
C MET A 38 2.88 3.13 4.28
N LEU A 39 2.47 4.40 4.38
CA LEU A 39 1.95 4.96 5.64
C LEU A 39 0.68 4.25 6.11
N ALA A 40 -0.24 3.95 5.18
CA ALA A 40 -1.47 3.24 5.50
C ALA A 40 -1.19 1.80 5.95
N LEU A 41 -0.28 1.09 5.30
CA LEU A 41 0.16 -0.25 5.71
C LEU A 41 0.84 -0.23 7.08
N TRP A 42 1.66 0.78 7.39
CA TRP A 42 2.23 0.93 8.73
C TRP A 42 1.14 1.09 9.81
N ALA A 43 0.19 2.00 9.61
CA ALA A 43 -0.92 2.20 10.54
C ALA A 43 -1.79 0.94 10.67
N LEU A 44 -1.98 0.21 9.57
CA LEU A 44 -2.73 -1.05 9.56
C LEU A 44 -1.98 -2.15 10.32
N ASN A 45 -0.66 -2.24 10.17
CA ASN A 45 0.22 -3.16 10.89
C ASN A 45 0.12 -2.95 12.41
N GLU A 46 0.01 -1.68 12.85
CA GLU A 46 -0.18 -1.35 14.26
C GLU A 46 -1.56 -1.77 14.78
N ARG A 47 -2.63 -1.43 14.05
CA ARG A 47 -4.01 -1.73 14.44
C ARG A 47 -4.32 -3.23 14.46
N LEU A 48 -3.77 -3.97 13.49
CA LEU A 48 -3.99 -5.41 13.33
C LEU A 48 -2.80 -6.23 13.84
N ALA A 49 -2.02 -5.70 14.79
CA ALA A 49 -0.82 -6.38 15.30
C ALA A 49 -1.12 -7.77 15.90
N ARG A 50 -2.33 -7.98 16.44
CA ARG A 50 -2.79 -9.25 17.03
C ARG A 50 -3.39 -10.24 16.01
N TRP A 51 -3.63 -9.79 14.78
CA TRP A 51 -4.28 -10.60 13.75
C TRP A 51 -3.25 -11.49 13.05
N PRO A 52 -3.65 -12.64 12.47
CA PRO A 52 -2.75 -13.47 11.67
C PRO A 52 -2.23 -12.70 10.45
N LEU A 53 -1.00 -13.01 10.03
CA LEU A 53 -0.33 -12.32 8.92
C LEU A 53 -1.19 -12.28 7.65
N LEU A 54 -1.86 -13.39 7.31
CA LEU A 54 -2.73 -13.47 6.13
C LEU A 54 -3.89 -12.46 6.19
N ALA A 55 -4.50 -12.27 7.36
CA ALA A 55 -5.61 -11.31 7.50
C ALA A 55 -5.10 -9.86 7.38
N ARG A 56 -3.88 -9.59 7.85
CA ARG A 56 -3.21 -8.28 7.65
C ARG A 56 -2.90 -8.06 6.17
N CYS A 57 -2.40 -9.07 5.47
CA CYS A 57 -2.16 -9.01 4.03
C CYS A 57 -3.45 -8.77 3.24
N ALA A 58 -4.55 -9.43 3.61
CA ALA A 58 -5.86 -9.22 2.99
C ALA A 58 -6.34 -7.78 3.20
N ALA A 59 -6.29 -7.28 4.43
CA ALA A 59 -6.65 -5.90 4.72
C ALA A 59 -5.71 -4.89 4.02
N GLY A 60 -4.41 -5.19 3.97
CA GLY A 60 -3.41 -4.34 3.30
C GLY A 60 -3.64 -4.27 1.79
N ALA A 61 -3.93 -5.39 1.15
CA ALA A 61 -4.30 -5.44 -0.26
C ALA A 61 -5.54 -4.59 -0.55
N LEU A 62 -6.59 -4.71 0.27
CA LEU A 62 -7.80 -3.89 0.13
C LEU A 62 -7.50 -2.39 0.28
N VAL A 63 -6.63 -2.02 1.22
CA VAL A 63 -6.18 -0.62 1.39
C VAL A 63 -5.44 -0.12 0.16
N ILE A 64 -4.48 -0.88 -0.37
CA ILE A 64 -3.73 -0.50 -1.59
C ILE A 64 -4.69 -0.36 -2.77
N THR A 65 -5.56 -1.34 -2.99
CA THR A 65 -6.59 -1.29 -4.06
C THR A 65 -7.52 -0.09 -3.89
N GLY A 66 -7.91 0.26 -2.66
CA GLY A 66 -8.72 1.45 -2.39
C GLY A 66 -7.99 2.76 -2.72
N VAL A 67 -6.71 2.85 -2.38
CA VAL A 67 -5.86 4.01 -2.75
C VAL A 67 -5.70 4.08 -4.27
N GLU A 68 -5.43 2.97 -4.95
CA GLU A 68 -5.34 2.92 -6.41
C GLU A 68 -6.64 3.40 -7.06
N LEU A 69 -7.79 2.96 -6.57
CA LEU A 69 -9.08 3.43 -7.08
C LEU A 69 -9.21 4.95 -6.90
N ALA A 70 -8.93 5.48 -5.71
CA ALA A 70 -9.00 6.93 -5.45
C ALA A 70 -8.08 7.73 -6.37
N PHE A 71 -6.82 7.30 -6.53
CA PHE A 71 -5.88 7.93 -7.45
C PHE A 71 -6.30 7.77 -8.90
N GLY A 72 -6.90 6.65 -9.29
CA GLY A 72 -7.40 6.42 -10.64
C GLY A 72 -8.59 7.32 -10.97
N LEU A 73 -9.52 7.48 -10.02
CA LEU A 73 -10.65 8.42 -10.16
C LEU A 73 -10.15 9.86 -10.34
N VAL A 74 -9.17 10.29 -9.55
CA VAL A 74 -8.63 11.66 -9.65
C VAL A 74 -7.73 11.83 -10.87
N CYS A 75 -6.71 11.01 -11.04
CA CYS A 75 -5.70 11.19 -12.10
C CYS A 75 -6.24 10.82 -13.47
N ASN A 76 -7.01 9.74 -13.59
CA ASN A 76 -7.43 9.21 -14.89
C ASN A 76 -8.81 9.70 -15.29
N LEU A 77 -9.80 9.70 -14.39
CA LEU A 77 -11.16 10.13 -14.74
C LEU A 77 -11.36 11.64 -14.63
N LEU A 78 -10.89 12.27 -13.55
CA LEU A 78 -11.08 13.72 -13.34
C LEU A 78 -10.09 14.56 -14.15
N LEU A 79 -8.80 14.19 -14.14
CA LEU A 79 -7.73 14.96 -14.79
C LEU A 79 -7.37 14.46 -16.20
N GLY A 80 -7.83 13.27 -16.58
CA GLY A 80 -7.62 12.72 -17.93
C GLY A 80 -6.18 12.29 -18.23
N TRP A 81 -5.31 12.14 -17.23
CA TRP A 81 -3.88 11.87 -17.43
C TRP A 81 -3.58 10.44 -17.88
N ARG A 82 -4.54 9.52 -17.74
CA ARG A 82 -4.44 8.11 -18.17
C ARG A 82 -3.10 7.47 -17.76
N VAL A 83 -2.75 7.66 -16.50
CA VAL A 83 -1.49 7.22 -15.90
C VAL A 83 -1.36 5.70 -16.00
N TRP A 84 -2.46 4.95 -15.89
CA TRP A 84 -2.60 3.53 -16.23
C TRP A 84 -3.99 3.21 -16.81
N ASP A 85 -4.14 2.00 -17.33
CA ASP A 85 -5.39 1.50 -17.92
C ASP A 85 -5.51 -0.02 -17.72
N TYR A 86 -6.47 -0.45 -16.92
CA TYR A 86 -6.77 -1.86 -16.65
C TYR A 86 -8.08 -2.30 -17.31
N SER A 87 -8.63 -1.54 -18.26
CA SER A 87 -9.95 -1.79 -18.85
C SER A 87 -10.05 -3.13 -19.58
N LEU A 88 -8.92 -3.67 -20.04
CA LEU A 88 -8.84 -4.97 -20.74
C LEU A 88 -8.68 -6.16 -19.80
N LEU A 89 -8.51 -5.93 -18.50
CA LEU A 89 -8.34 -7.01 -17.52
C LEU A 89 -9.69 -7.48 -17.00
N TRP A 90 -9.81 -8.78 -16.82
CA TRP A 90 -11.03 -9.39 -16.29
C TRP A 90 -11.34 -8.88 -14.87
N GLY A 91 -12.62 -8.54 -14.64
CA GLY A 91 -13.09 -8.05 -13.34
C GLY A 91 -12.63 -6.63 -12.98
N ASN A 92 -12.12 -5.86 -13.94
CA ASN A 92 -11.72 -4.48 -13.67
C ASN A 92 -12.92 -3.59 -13.26
N LEU A 93 -12.65 -2.58 -12.43
CA LEU A 93 -13.60 -1.54 -12.09
C LEU A 93 -13.16 -0.21 -12.70
N TRP A 94 -13.95 0.30 -13.66
CA TRP A 94 -13.69 1.53 -14.43
C TRP A 94 -12.28 1.62 -15.05
N GLY A 95 -11.65 0.48 -15.33
CA GLY A 95 -10.26 0.42 -15.78
C GLY A 95 -9.22 0.90 -14.76
N GLN A 96 -9.59 1.10 -13.49
CA GLN A 96 -8.70 1.66 -12.46
C GLN A 96 -8.12 0.61 -11.53
N ILE A 97 -8.89 -0.42 -11.18
CA ILE A 97 -8.44 -1.53 -10.33
C ILE A 97 -8.91 -2.86 -10.92
N CYS A 98 -8.24 -3.96 -10.59
CA CYS A 98 -8.69 -5.30 -10.96
C CYS A 98 -8.26 -6.37 -9.93
N PRO A 99 -8.87 -7.56 -9.95
CA PRO A 99 -8.56 -8.66 -9.04
C PRO A 99 -7.12 -9.17 -9.18
N LEU A 100 -6.56 -9.14 -10.40
CA LEU A 100 -5.19 -9.57 -10.66
C LEU A 100 -4.19 -8.73 -9.86
N TYR A 101 -4.23 -7.39 -10.00
CA TYR A 101 -3.32 -6.50 -9.26
C TYR A 101 -3.62 -6.51 -7.76
N SER A 102 -4.89 -6.61 -7.36
CA SER A 102 -5.24 -6.77 -5.93
C SER A 102 -4.60 -8.02 -5.31
N SER A 103 -4.50 -9.11 -6.08
CA SER A 103 -3.83 -10.34 -5.65
C SER A 103 -2.30 -10.17 -5.58
N LEU A 104 -1.71 -9.42 -6.51
CA LEU A 104 -0.28 -9.08 -6.44
C LEU A 104 0.03 -8.21 -5.22
N TRP A 105 -0.84 -7.25 -4.88
CA TRP A 105 -0.71 -6.44 -3.67
C TRP A 105 -0.80 -7.28 -2.40
N PHE A 106 -1.68 -8.29 -2.38
CA PHE A 106 -1.73 -9.26 -1.28
C PHE A 106 -0.41 -10.00 -1.09
N LEU A 107 0.19 -10.49 -2.18
CA LEU A 107 1.49 -11.18 -2.11
C LEU A 107 2.60 -10.23 -1.67
N LEU A 108 2.60 -8.98 -2.15
CA LEU A 108 3.56 -7.96 -1.77
C LEU A 108 3.44 -7.57 -0.29
N CYS A 109 2.23 -7.64 0.29
CA CYS A 109 2.01 -7.37 1.71
C CYS A 109 2.72 -8.38 2.62
N ILE A 110 3.00 -9.62 2.17
CA ILE A 110 3.66 -10.65 2.97
C ILE A 110 5.06 -10.21 3.43
N PRO A 111 6.01 -9.88 2.52
CA PRO A 111 7.32 -9.39 2.92
C PRO A 111 7.24 -8.04 3.63
N ILE A 112 6.34 -7.13 3.21
CA ILE A 112 6.20 -5.81 3.86
C ILE A 112 5.81 -5.98 5.34
N PHE A 113 4.72 -6.67 5.63
CA PHE A 113 4.28 -6.85 7.01
C PHE A 113 5.26 -7.68 7.84
N GLY A 114 5.96 -8.64 7.22
CA GLY A 114 7.06 -9.37 7.85
C GLY A 114 8.19 -8.44 8.28
N SER A 115 8.67 -7.58 7.37
CA SER A 115 9.73 -6.60 7.63
C SER A 115 9.31 -5.56 8.67
N LEU A 116 8.09 -5.03 8.58
CA LEU A 116 7.57 -4.05 9.55
C LEU A 116 7.44 -4.66 10.95
N SER A 117 6.96 -5.90 11.05
CA SER A 117 6.84 -6.61 12.33
C SER A 117 8.21 -6.93 12.92
N LEU A 118 9.19 -7.32 12.09
CA LEU A 118 10.56 -7.58 12.54
C LEU A 118 11.27 -6.30 13.00
N CYS A 119 11.18 -5.22 12.21
CA CYS A 119 11.78 -3.94 12.55
C CYS A 119 11.25 -3.44 13.90
N ARG A 120 9.93 -3.57 14.11
CA ARG A 120 9.30 -3.24 15.39
C ARG A 120 9.79 -4.11 16.54
N ALA A 121 9.88 -5.43 16.34
CA ALA A 121 10.38 -6.34 17.37
C ALA A 121 11.81 -5.97 17.80
N ARG A 122 12.67 -5.53 16.86
CA ARG A 122 14.04 -5.08 17.14
C ARG A 122 14.12 -3.72 17.82
N LEU A 123 13.15 -2.83 17.57
CA LEU A 123 13.08 -1.52 18.21
C LEU A 123 12.48 -1.56 19.62
N GLY A 124 12.07 -2.74 20.12
CA GLY A 124 11.50 -2.90 21.46
C GLY A 124 10.18 -2.15 21.68
N ALA A 125 9.53 -1.70 20.60
CA ALA A 125 8.33 -0.88 20.73
C ALA A 125 7.14 -1.74 21.18
N PRO A 126 6.54 -1.45 22.36
CA PRO A 126 5.39 -2.19 22.85
C PRO A 126 4.21 -2.04 21.89
N ALA A 127 3.28 -3.00 21.93
CA ALA A 127 2.08 -2.89 21.11
C ALA A 127 1.23 -1.69 21.54
N PRO A 128 0.86 -0.79 20.60
CA PRO A 128 -0.09 0.26 20.91
C PRO A 128 -1.44 -0.44 21.14
N GLY A 129 -1.86 -0.49 22.39
CA GLY A 129 -2.98 -1.31 22.84
C GLY A 129 -2.92 -1.72 24.32
N GLY A 130 -1.93 -1.27 25.09
CA GLY A 130 -2.02 -1.20 26.56
C GLY A 130 -2.99 -0.10 26.98
N GLY A 131 -4.26 -0.28 26.62
CA GLY A 131 -5.36 0.41 27.26
C GLY A 131 -5.45 -0.09 28.69
N GLN A 132 -5.33 0.87 29.59
CA GLN A 132 -5.67 0.82 31.01
C GLN A 132 -7.05 0.17 31.18
N GLU A 133 -7.10 -1.12 31.54
CA GLU A 133 -8.27 -1.73 32.17
C GLU A 133 -7.98 -1.71 33.68
N GLY A 134 -8.76 -0.90 34.40
CA GLY A 134 -8.70 -0.78 35.86
C GLY A 134 -9.34 -1.95 36.59
#